data_AF-A0A6M0KXP6-F1
#
_entry.id   AF-A0A6M0KXP6-F1
#
_cell.length_a   1.000
_cell.length_b   1.000
_cell.length_c   1.000
_cell.angle_alpha   90.00
_cell.angle_beta   90.00
_cell.angle_gamma   90.00
#
_symmetry.space_group_name_H-M   'P 1'
#
loop_
_entity.id
_entity.type
_entity.pdbx_description
1 polymer ?
#
loop_
_entity_poly.entity_id
_entity_poly.type
_entity_poly.pdbx_seq_one_letter_code
_entity_poly.pdbx_strand_id
1 'polypeptide(L)'
;RRILFVHVDGDGFVERVRVDMEKFATEYLIENIYQKYHIPQTVSIIQGEVDKIGMSPKLSSKMKKIIKELYQIPWIEPASHTLSHPFIWEKVMNPNNKLTKQYHLALPNYYFSLEKETKGSIEFALSFAPKYKRQEKILFWSGDCIPTKEVLAFVEKNGILAMNGGDTTIQKSDPWLGHTRPFGIQREDYWQVYTAQQNENVYTNEWTNSFWGYRNVIETFKMTDKPRRFKPINIYYHLYSGSRVASLKALDEVYSWAVKQKTSKLYASQYIKKARGFYRTAIAKVDGGYEIRNSGYLRTVRFDKKVIVDIERSQGVAGYIYDANRTYITLDRSKKYKIVSNPLESETLVPNITRLKPNSVPYLIDSNGWVEKFTHNSREYNFHLKSNISIEANFYIPSSCRVDFLQNYFENGEFTPEQRRQSHPISSSVKDKNRLSIISNKKGIAVAFQCK
;
A
#
# COMPACT_ATOMS: atom_id res chain seq x y z
N ARG A 1 4.12 9.94 5.21
CA ARG A 1 3.81 9.29 6.52
C ARG A 1 4.11 7.78 6.44
N ARG A 2 4.06 7.02 7.55
CA ARG A 2 4.16 5.53 7.51
C ARG A 2 3.03 4.96 6.65
N ILE A 3 3.29 3.91 5.89
CA ILE A 3 2.27 3.27 5.05
C ILE A 3 1.34 2.41 5.93
N LEU A 4 0.03 2.49 5.64
CA LEU A 4 -0.98 1.52 6.05
C LEU A 4 -1.61 0.94 4.79
N PHE A 5 -1.69 -0.39 4.68
CA PHE A 5 -2.50 -1.05 3.67
C PHE A 5 -3.15 -2.31 4.25
N VAL A 6 -4.15 -2.81 3.54
CA VAL A 6 -4.88 -4.02 3.90
C VAL A 6 -4.92 -4.92 2.69
N HIS A 7 -4.64 -6.21 2.89
CA HIS A 7 -4.92 -7.21 1.88
C HIS A 7 -5.58 -8.44 2.50
N VAL A 8 -6.50 -9.04 1.76
CA VAL A 8 -7.31 -10.16 2.24
C VAL A 8 -7.24 -11.32 1.25
N ASP A 9 -6.79 -12.47 1.75
CA ASP A 9 -6.71 -13.71 0.98
C ASP A 9 -8.09 -14.38 0.93
N GLY A 10 -8.36 -15.04 -0.21
CA GLY A 10 -9.71 -15.47 -0.59
C GLY A 10 -10.25 -16.69 0.16
N ASP A 11 -9.47 -17.26 1.09
CA ASP A 11 -9.77 -18.52 1.77
C ASP A 11 -11.02 -18.45 2.64
N GLY A 12 -11.88 -19.46 2.50
CA GLY A 12 -13.06 -19.61 3.34
C GLY A 12 -14.18 -18.62 3.00
N PHE A 13 -14.32 -18.28 1.71
CA PHE A 13 -15.35 -17.37 1.21
C PHE A 13 -16.75 -17.75 1.71
N VAL A 14 -17.01 -19.06 1.76
CA VAL A 14 -18.30 -19.68 2.12
C VAL A 14 -18.35 -20.25 3.53
N GLU A 15 -17.33 -20.02 4.36
CA GLU A 15 -17.34 -20.52 5.72
C GLU A 15 -18.57 -19.97 6.45
N ARG A 16 -19.34 -20.85 7.10
CA ARG A 16 -20.57 -20.43 7.80
C ARG A 16 -20.22 -19.69 9.08
N VAL A 17 -20.97 -18.63 9.37
CA VAL A 17 -20.80 -17.88 10.61
C VAL A 17 -21.38 -18.68 11.76
N ARG A 18 -20.57 -18.94 12.80
CA ARG A 18 -20.97 -19.84 13.90
C ARG A 18 -22.21 -19.39 14.68
N VAL A 19 -22.47 -18.08 14.71
CA VAL A 19 -23.62 -17.49 15.40
C VAL A 19 -24.81 -17.23 14.47
N ASP A 20 -24.63 -17.41 13.16
CA ASP A 20 -25.66 -17.21 12.14
C ASP A 20 -25.31 -18.09 10.93
N MET A 21 -25.75 -19.35 10.99
CA MET A 21 -25.39 -20.36 9.99
C MET A 21 -25.97 -20.08 8.60
N GLU A 22 -26.89 -19.13 8.46
CA GLU A 22 -27.45 -18.72 7.17
C GLU A 22 -26.51 -17.80 6.38
N LYS A 23 -25.60 -17.10 7.09
CA LYS A 23 -24.62 -16.20 6.48
C LYS A 23 -23.26 -16.85 6.28
N PHE A 24 -22.57 -16.38 5.25
CA PHE A 24 -21.16 -16.67 5.01
C PHE A 24 -20.25 -15.65 5.70
N ALA A 25 -19.01 -16.05 6.00
CA ALA A 25 -17.99 -15.19 6.59
C ALA A 25 -17.77 -13.90 5.80
N THR A 26 -17.81 -13.99 4.47
CA THR A 26 -17.70 -12.82 3.57
C THR A 26 -18.85 -11.82 3.76
N GLU A 27 -20.10 -12.29 3.93
CA GLU A 27 -21.26 -11.42 4.20
C GLU A 27 -21.07 -10.68 5.52
N TYR A 28 -20.60 -11.38 6.56
CA TYR A 28 -20.31 -10.79 7.86
C TYR A 28 -19.16 -9.77 7.81
N LEU A 29 -18.11 -10.02 7.03
CA LEU A 29 -17.02 -9.05 6.83
C LEU A 29 -17.48 -7.80 6.10
N ILE A 30 -18.36 -7.93 5.09
CA ILE A 30 -18.99 -6.79 4.43
C ILE A 30 -19.71 -5.92 5.46
N GLU A 31 -20.63 -6.53 6.21
CA GLU A 31 -21.48 -5.83 7.18
C GLU A 31 -20.69 -5.16 8.31
N ASN A 32 -19.71 -5.86 8.89
CA ASN A 32 -19.10 -5.46 10.16
C ASN A 32 -17.73 -4.80 10.03
N ILE A 33 -16.99 -5.05 8.94
CA ILE A 33 -15.63 -4.53 8.73
C ILE A 33 -15.58 -3.60 7.53
N TYR A 34 -15.95 -4.06 6.35
CA TYR A 34 -15.75 -3.30 5.12
C TYR A 34 -16.65 -2.07 5.03
N GLN A 35 -17.90 -2.13 5.50
CA GLN A 35 -18.79 -0.97 5.59
C GLN A 35 -18.44 -0.03 6.75
N LYS A 36 -17.68 -0.50 7.76
CA LYS A 36 -17.28 0.31 8.91
C LYS A 36 -16.00 1.11 8.66
N TYR A 37 -15.02 0.50 8.00
CA TYR A 37 -13.69 1.08 7.80
C TYR A 37 -13.48 1.55 6.35
N HIS A 38 -13.72 2.84 6.11
CA HIS A 38 -13.61 3.49 4.80
C HIS A 38 -12.16 3.79 4.38
N ILE A 39 -11.30 2.78 4.39
CA ILE A 39 -9.90 2.86 3.97
C ILE A 39 -9.65 1.94 2.76
N PRO A 40 -8.64 2.21 1.92
CA PRO A 40 -8.27 1.33 0.82
C PRO A 40 -7.95 -0.08 1.31
N GLN A 41 -8.58 -1.06 0.70
CA GLN A 41 -8.46 -2.47 1.01
C GLN A 41 -8.43 -3.25 -0.31
N THR A 42 -7.58 -4.26 -0.41
CA THR A 42 -7.52 -5.12 -1.59
C THR A 42 -7.96 -6.52 -1.20
N VAL A 43 -9.10 -6.98 -1.72
CA VAL A 43 -9.71 -8.26 -1.33
C VAL A 43 -9.68 -9.20 -2.52
N SER A 44 -9.14 -10.39 -2.30
CA SER A 44 -9.04 -11.43 -3.32
C SER A 44 -10.13 -12.49 -3.17
N ILE A 45 -10.31 -13.28 -4.23
CA ILE A 45 -11.17 -14.47 -4.23
C ILE A 45 -10.42 -15.64 -4.85
N ILE A 46 -10.76 -16.85 -4.41
CA ILE A 46 -10.36 -18.10 -5.07
C ILE A 46 -11.47 -18.48 -6.05
N GLN A 47 -11.19 -18.55 -7.34
CA GLN A 47 -12.25 -18.86 -8.33
C GLN A 47 -12.89 -20.23 -8.06
N GLY A 48 -12.09 -21.22 -7.67
CA GLY A 48 -12.55 -22.57 -7.34
C GLY A 48 -13.46 -22.68 -6.12
N GLU A 49 -13.51 -21.69 -5.23
CA GLU A 49 -14.51 -21.66 -4.17
C GLU A 49 -15.87 -21.16 -4.67
N VAL A 50 -15.86 -20.25 -5.64
CA VAL A 50 -17.04 -19.42 -5.99
C VAL A 50 -17.67 -19.71 -7.33
N ASP A 51 -16.96 -20.37 -8.24
CA ASP A 51 -17.43 -20.68 -9.58
C ASP A 51 -18.11 -22.06 -9.66
N LYS A 52 -18.91 -22.28 -10.71
CA LYS A 52 -19.62 -23.54 -10.95
C LYS A 52 -18.68 -24.70 -11.28
N ILE A 53 -17.46 -24.40 -11.72
CA ILE A 53 -16.41 -25.39 -11.95
C ILE A 53 -15.72 -25.83 -10.65
N GLY A 54 -16.12 -25.24 -9.52
CA GLY A 54 -15.42 -25.34 -8.25
C GLY A 54 -16.02 -26.32 -7.25
N MET A 55 -15.72 -26.08 -5.98
CA MET A 55 -16.06 -26.96 -4.86
C MET A 55 -17.56 -27.02 -4.55
N SER A 56 -18.31 -25.95 -4.83
CA SER A 56 -19.73 -25.84 -4.45
C SER A 56 -20.60 -25.24 -5.57
N PRO A 57 -20.83 -25.95 -6.69
CA PRO A 57 -21.53 -25.40 -7.85
C PRO A 57 -22.95 -24.89 -7.55
N LYS A 58 -23.66 -25.55 -6.63
CA LYS A 58 -25.02 -25.19 -6.21
C LYS A 58 -25.09 -23.81 -5.53
N LEU A 59 -24.01 -23.40 -4.85
CA LEU A 59 -23.95 -22.14 -4.13
C LEU A 59 -23.36 -20.99 -4.98
N SER A 60 -22.78 -21.29 -6.15
CA SER A 60 -22.08 -20.32 -7.01
C SER A 60 -22.90 -19.07 -7.35
N SER A 61 -24.22 -19.23 -7.57
CA SER A 61 -25.10 -18.07 -7.85
C SER A 61 -25.14 -17.08 -6.67
N LYS A 62 -25.30 -17.58 -5.44
CA LYS A 62 -25.28 -16.76 -4.21
C LYS A 62 -23.91 -16.10 -4.04
N MET A 63 -22.82 -16.85 -4.22
CA MET A 63 -21.46 -16.32 -4.07
C MET A 63 -21.14 -15.22 -5.07
N LYS A 64 -21.49 -15.41 -6.35
CA LYS A 64 -21.30 -14.37 -7.38
C LYS A 64 -22.09 -13.09 -7.09
N LYS A 65 -23.23 -13.18 -6.41
CA LYS A 65 -23.97 -11.99 -5.92
C LYS A 65 -23.17 -11.27 -4.82
N ILE A 66 -22.62 -12.02 -3.86
CA ILE A 66 -21.80 -11.47 -2.77
C ILE A 66 -20.51 -10.83 -3.29
N ILE A 67 -19.83 -11.45 -4.28
CA ILE A 67 -18.62 -10.87 -4.89
C ILE A 67 -18.94 -9.52 -5.57
N LYS A 68 -20.08 -9.43 -6.27
CA LYS A 68 -20.51 -8.17 -6.86
C LYS A 68 -20.74 -7.11 -5.79
N GLU A 69 -21.40 -7.46 -4.69
CA GLU A 69 -21.61 -6.55 -3.56
C GLU A 69 -20.29 -6.07 -2.97
N LEU A 70 -19.38 -7.00 -2.65
CA LEU A 70 -18.03 -6.72 -2.15
C LEU A 70 -17.27 -5.73 -3.05
N TYR A 71 -17.23 -5.99 -4.36
CA TYR A 71 -16.48 -5.14 -5.30
C TYR A 71 -17.18 -3.84 -5.68
N GLN A 72 -18.45 -3.64 -5.29
CA GLN A 72 -19.11 -2.34 -5.38
C GLN A 72 -18.70 -1.38 -4.26
N ILE A 73 -18.20 -1.87 -3.12
CA ILE A 73 -17.75 -1.03 -2.00
C ILE A 73 -16.62 -0.10 -2.45
N PRO A 74 -16.74 1.25 -2.38
CA PRO A 74 -15.85 2.17 -3.09
C PRO A 74 -14.35 2.04 -2.80
N TRP A 75 -13.99 1.62 -1.59
CA TRP A 75 -12.61 1.47 -1.13
C TRP A 75 -12.09 0.02 -1.17
N ILE A 76 -12.81 -0.89 -1.83
CA ILE A 76 -12.36 -2.25 -2.11
C ILE A 76 -11.82 -2.34 -3.54
N GLU A 77 -10.57 -2.76 -3.66
CA GLU A 77 -9.87 -3.11 -4.89
C GLU A 77 -9.93 -4.64 -5.11
N PRO A 78 -10.36 -5.11 -6.28
CA PRO A 78 -10.46 -6.54 -6.58
C PRO A 78 -9.09 -7.19 -6.81
N ALA A 79 -8.92 -8.42 -6.32
CA ALA A 79 -7.74 -9.24 -6.58
C ALA A 79 -8.12 -10.72 -6.81
N SER A 80 -7.15 -11.54 -7.20
CA SER A 80 -7.29 -12.99 -7.28
C SER A 80 -6.37 -13.69 -6.30
N HIS A 81 -6.86 -14.79 -5.76
CA HIS A 81 -6.08 -15.76 -4.99
C HIS A 81 -6.04 -17.10 -5.73
N THR A 82 -5.75 -17.01 -7.04
CA THR A 82 -5.68 -18.11 -8.01
C THR A 82 -7.02 -18.79 -8.33
N LEU A 83 -6.99 -19.83 -9.16
CA LEU A 83 -8.14 -20.65 -9.49
C LEU A 83 -8.32 -21.77 -8.46
N SER A 84 -7.32 -22.61 -8.29
CA SER A 84 -7.43 -23.83 -7.48
C SER A 84 -6.83 -23.71 -6.09
N HIS A 85 -6.23 -22.56 -5.77
CA HIS A 85 -5.42 -22.38 -4.56
C HIS A 85 -4.34 -23.45 -4.46
N PRO A 86 -3.30 -23.41 -5.32
CA PRO A 86 -2.12 -24.24 -5.11
C PRO A 86 -1.60 -24.09 -3.68
N PHE A 87 -1.61 -25.19 -2.92
CA PHE A 87 -0.98 -25.30 -1.61
C PHE A 87 0.54 -25.42 -1.74
N ILE A 88 1.01 -26.09 -2.80
CA ILE A 88 2.43 -26.24 -3.13
C ILE A 88 2.63 -26.02 -4.62
N TRP A 89 3.16 -24.86 -5.00
CA TRP A 89 3.28 -24.44 -6.40
C TRP A 89 4.15 -25.38 -7.24
N GLU A 90 5.32 -25.76 -6.74
CA GLU A 90 6.23 -26.68 -7.41
C GLU A 90 5.56 -28.04 -7.72
N LYS A 91 4.70 -28.52 -6.81
CA LYS A 91 4.05 -29.82 -6.97
C LYS A 91 2.91 -29.80 -7.97
N VAL A 92 2.09 -28.74 -8.00
CA VAL A 92 1.00 -28.64 -8.98
C VAL A 92 1.50 -28.39 -10.40
N MET A 93 2.66 -27.75 -10.53
CA MET A 93 3.26 -27.43 -11.84
C MET A 93 3.95 -28.61 -12.49
N ASN A 94 4.43 -29.57 -11.71
CA ASN A 94 5.15 -30.71 -12.24
C ASN A 94 4.18 -31.70 -12.91
N PRO A 95 4.26 -31.89 -14.24
CA PRO A 95 3.32 -32.75 -14.97
C PRO A 95 3.45 -34.23 -14.60
N ASN A 96 4.57 -34.64 -14.00
CA ASN A 96 4.79 -36.01 -13.52
C ASN A 96 4.10 -36.28 -12.17
N ASN A 97 3.69 -35.23 -11.46
CA ASN A 97 2.95 -35.40 -10.21
C ASN A 97 1.49 -35.70 -10.50
N LYS A 98 0.98 -36.76 -9.87
CA LYS A 98 -0.46 -36.96 -9.77
C LYS A 98 -1.02 -35.84 -8.88
N LEU A 99 -1.82 -34.96 -9.47
CA LEU A 99 -2.49 -33.91 -8.72
C LEU A 99 -3.46 -34.54 -7.71
N THR A 100 -3.28 -34.18 -6.44
CA THR A 100 -4.13 -34.65 -5.34
C THR A 100 -4.63 -33.47 -4.53
N LYS A 101 -5.65 -33.72 -3.70
CA LYS A 101 -6.21 -32.73 -2.76
C LYS A 101 -5.19 -32.21 -1.72
N GLN A 102 -3.99 -32.79 -1.65
CA GLN A 102 -2.89 -32.30 -0.81
C GLN A 102 -2.18 -31.09 -1.41
N TYR A 103 -2.31 -30.86 -2.73
CA TYR A 103 -1.57 -29.81 -3.43
C TYR A 103 -2.44 -28.65 -3.91
N HIS A 104 -3.76 -28.81 -3.96
CA HIS A 104 -4.72 -27.77 -4.34
C HIS A 104 -6.13 -28.12 -3.86
N LEU A 105 -7.07 -27.17 -3.94
CA LEU A 105 -8.48 -27.42 -3.65
C LEU A 105 -9.09 -28.47 -4.58
N ALA A 106 -10.00 -29.27 -4.05
CA ALA A 106 -10.64 -30.37 -4.76
C ALA A 106 -11.63 -29.88 -5.84
N LEU A 107 -11.12 -29.43 -6.98
CA LEU A 107 -11.94 -29.01 -8.13
C LEU A 107 -12.19 -30.21 -9.07
N PRO A 108 -13.43 -30.44 -9.54
CA PRO A 108 -13.71 -31.49 -10.52
C PRO A 108 -12.94 -31.31 -11.84
N ASN A 109 -12.35 -32.40 -12.36
CA ASN A 109 -11.64 -32.43 -13.64
C ASN A 109 -10.52 -31.39 -13.79
N TYR A 110 -9.85 -31.06 -12.68
CA TYR A 110 -8.79 -30.07 -12.65
C TYR A 110 -7.49 -30.57 -13.29
N TYR A 111 -6.87 -29.69 -14.07
CA TYR A 111 -5.49 -29.79 -14.51
C TYR A 111 -4.83 -28.43 -14.33
N PHE A 112 -3.55 -28.43 -13.96
CA PHE A 112 -2.82 -27.18 -13.80
C PHE A 112 -2.71 -26.44 -15.12
N SER A 113 -2.99 -25.13 -15.08
CA SER A 113 -2.72 -24.21 -16.17
C SER A 113 -2.26 -22.89 -15.58
N LEU A 114 -1.02 -22.50 -15.88
CA LEU A 114 -0.44 -21.25 -15.39
C LEU A 114 -1.30 -20.04 -15.78
N GLU A 115 -1.86 -20.05 -16.99
CA GLU A 115 -2.76 -18.99 -17.46
C GLU A 115 -4.01 -18.91 -16.59
N LYS A 116 -4.68 -20.05 -16.35
CA LYS A 116 -5.94 -20.11 -15.58
C LYS A 116 -5.72 -19.75 -14.12
N GLU A 117 -4.62 -20.20 -13.53
CA GLU A 117 -4.24 -19.91 -12.14
C GLU A 117 -3.82 -18.45 -11.90
N THR A 118 -3.52 -17.70 -12.96
CA THR A 118 -3.03 -16.33 -12.85
C THR A 118 -3.93 -15.36 -13.61
N LYS A 119 -3.68 -15.15 -14.90
CA LYS A 119 -4.41 -14.18 -15.71
C LYS A 119 -5.91 -14.49 -15.75
N GLY A 120 -6.29 -15.75 -15.98
CA GLY A 120 -7.68 -16.18 -16.07
C GLY A 120 -8.45 -15.93 -14.76
N SER A 121 -7.90 -16.32 -13.62
CA SER A 121 -8.54 -16.09 -12.31
C SER A 121 -8.61 -14.62 -11.92
N ILE A 122 -7.63 -13.80 -12.33
CA ILE A 122 -7.69 -12.34 -12.20
C ILE A 122 -8.83 -11.77 -13.04
N GLU A 123 -8.93 -12.14 -14.31
CA GLU A 123 -9.99 -11.68 -15.21
C GLU A 123 -11.37 -12.09 -14.71
N PHE A 124 -11.49 -13.30 -14.16
CA PHE A 124 -12.68 -13.77 -13.47
C PHE A 124 -13.05 -12.84 -12.30
N ALA A 125 -12.13 -12.54 -11.39
CA ALA A 125 -12.39 -11.63 -10.27
C ALA A 125 -12.78 -10.22 -10.74
N LEU A 126 -12.02 -9.65 -11.68
CA LEU A 126 -12.28 -8.32 -12.25
C LEU A 126 -13.64 -8.24 -12.95
N SER A 127 -14.17 -9.34 -13.49
CA SER A 127 -15.47 -9.37 -14.17
C SER A 127 -16.64 -8.91 -13.28
N PHE A 128 -16.52 -9.06 -11.96
CA PHE A 128 -17.52 -8.66 -10.98
C PHE A 128 -17.38 -7.21 -10.49
N ALA A 129 -16.23 -6.57 -10.70
CA ALA A 129 -15.97 -5.19 -10.27
C ALA A 129 -16.45 -4.17 -11.31
N PRO A 130 -16.80 -2.93 -10.95
CA PRO A 130 -17.03 -1.85 -11.92
C PRO A 130 -15.82 -1.59 -12.83
N LYS A 131 -16.04 -1.19 -14.10
CA LYS A 131 -14.96 -0.96 -15.09
C LYS A 131 -13.83 -0.06 -14.57
N TYR A 132 -14.17 1.01 -13.83
CA TYR A 132 -13.18 1.96 -13.31
C TYR A 132 -12.23 1.35 -12.26
N LYS A 133 -12.56 0.18 -11.68
CA LYS A 133 -11.72 -0.55 -10.73
C LYS A 133 -10.88 -1.67 -11.35
N ARG A 134 -10.99 -1.90 -12.67
CA ARG A 134 -10.30 -3.00 -13.37
C ARG A 134 -8.94 -2.59 -13.95
N GLN A 135 -8.31 -1.56 -13.37
CA GLN A 135 -7.08 -0.99 -13.91
C GLN A 135 -5.84 -1.84 -13.59
N GLU A 136 -5.81 -2.45 -12.40
CA GLU A 136 -4.69 -3.23 -11.91
C GLU A 136 -5.02 -4.72 -11.96
N LYS A 137 -4.04 -5.55 -12.33
CA LYS A 137 -4.13 -7.02 -12.27
C LYS A 137 -3.38 -7.49 -11.05
N ILE A 138 -4.08 -8.01 -10.04
CA ILE A 138 -3.50 -8.29 -8.73
C ILE A 138 -3.68 -9.76 -8.37
N LEU A 139 -2.59 -10.39 -7.96
CA LEU A 139 -2.54 -11.78 -7.53
C LEU A 139 -1.94 -11.88 -6.13
N PHE A 140 -2.60 -12.57 -5.23
CA PHE A 140 -2.03 -12.96 -3.95
C PHE A 140 -1.60 -14.42 -4.04
N TRP A 141 -0.33 -14.73 -3.77
CA TRP A 141 0.17 -16.10 -3.84
C TRP A 141 -0.54 -16.97 -2.81
N SER A 142 -1.09 -18.09 -3.24
CA SER A 142 -1.72 -19.10 -2.38
C SER A 142 -0.70 -20.07 -1.79
N GLY A 143 -1.14 -20.78 -0.76
CA GLY A 143 -0.42 -21.92 -0.20
C GLY A 143 0.91 -21.55 0.42
N ASP A 144 1.96 -22.31 0.08
CA ASP A 144 3.33 -22.09 0.50
C ASP A 144 3.90 -20.72 0.12
N CYS A 145 3.21 -19.98 -0.76
CA CYS A 145 3.65 -18.70 -1.30
C CYS A 145 5.03 -18.78 -1.96
N ILE A 146 5.40 -19.91 -2.57
CA ILE A 146 6.69 -20.11 -3.22
C ILE A 146 6.45 -20.32 -4.73
N PRO A 147 6.19 -19.23 -5.49
CA PRO A 147 6.06 -19.34 -6.94
C PRO A 147 7.41 -19.73 -7.57
N THR A 148 7.37 -20.58 -8.60
CA THR A 148 8.57 -20.94 -9.37
C THR A 148 9.03 -19.78 -10.25
N LYS A 149 10.22 -19.91 -10.85
CA LYS A 149 10.76 -18.92 -11.79
C LYS A 149 9.80 -18.69 -12.96
N GLU A 150 9.23 -19.75 -13.51
CA GLU A 150 8.32 -19.71 -14.66
C GLU A 150 7.05 -18.91 -14.33
N VAL A 151 6.53 -19.05 -13.11
CA VAL A 151 5.37 -18.29 -12.62
C VAL A 151 5.71 -16.81 -12.47
N LEU A 152 6.85 -16.49 -11.86
CA LEU A 152 7.29 -15.10 -11.69
C LEU A 152 7.55 -14.42 -13.03
N ALA A 153 8.16 -15.14 -13.99
CA ALA A 153 8.37 -14.67 -15.34
C ALA A 153 7.05 -14.34 -16.04
N PHE A 154 6.06 -15.24 -15.92
CA PHE A 154 4.74 -15.06 -16.49
C PHE A 154 4.01 -13.84 -15.91
N VAL A 155 4.03 -13.69 -14.58
CA VAL A 155 3.41 -12.57 -13.87
C VAL A 155 4.06 -11.24 -14.26
N GLU A 156 5.39 -11.16 -14.30
CA GLU A 156 6.13 -9.96 -14.73
C GLU A 156 5.79 -9.58 -16.17
N LYS A 157 5.84 -10.54 -17.11
CA LYS A 157 5.56 -10.33 -18.54
C LYS A 157 4.13 -9.82 -18.78
N ASN A 158 3.17 -10.24 -17.95
CA ASN A 158 1.77 -9.84 -18.07
C ASN A 158 1.41 -8.58 -17.27
N GLY A 159 2.39 -7.92 -16.64
CA GLY A 159 2.16 -6.74 -15.81
C GLY A 159 1.31 -7.00 -14.56
N ILE A 160 1.28 -8.25 -14.09
CA ILE A 160 0.53 -8.64 -12.89
C ILE A 160 1.31 -8.19 -11.65
N LEU A 161 0.60 -7.58 -10.70
CA LEU A 161 1.12 -7.19 -9.40
C LEU A 161 0.86 -8.34 -8.43
N ALA A 162 1.92 -9.07 -8.10
CA ALA A 162 1.81 -10.19 -7.18
C ALA A 162 2.52 -9.94 -5.85
N MET A 163 1.93 -10.45 -4.75
CA MET A 163 2.57 -10.50 -3.43
C MET A 163 2.07 -11.68 -2.62
N ASN A 164 2.80 -11.98 -1.55
CA ASN A 164 2.54 -12.91 -0.43
C ASN A 164 3.82 -13.67 -0.10
N GLY A 165 3.81 -14.34 1.06
CA GLY A 165 4.99 -14.90 1.69
C GLY A 165 5.75 -13.88 2.55
N GLY A 166 6.77 -14.38 3.24
CA GLY A 166 7.57 -13.62 4.19
C GLY A 166 6.92 -13.51 5.57
N ASP A 167 7.60 -14.00 6.60
CA ASP A 167 7.05 -14.13 7.97
C ASP A 167 7.55 -13.05 8.91
N THR A 168 6.97 -11.84 8.83
CA THR A 168 7.25 -10.82 9.84
C THR A 168 6.34 -11.03 11.05
N THR A 169 6.92 -11.49 12.16
CA THR A 169 6.22 -11.95 13.38
C THR A 169 6.87 -11.46 14.68
N ILE A 170 7.81 -10.50 14.61
CA ILE A 170 8.54 -9.98 15.77
C ILE A 170 7.58 -9.55 16.91
N GLN A 171 7.85 -10.06 18.11
CA GLN A 171 7.07 -9.79 19.33
C GLN A 171 8.01 -9.43 20.48
N LYS A 172 7.49 -8.85 21.56
CA LYS A 172 8.34 -8.49 22.72
C LYS A 172 8.87 -9.70 23.46
N SER A 173 8.11 -10.80 23.44
CA SER A 173 8.54 -12.09 23.96
C SER A 173 9.68 -12.71 23.14
N ASP A 174 9.79 -12.34 21.87
CA ASP A 174 10.80 -12.85 20.94
C ASP A 174 11.35 -11.74 20.01
N PRO A 175 12.12 -10.78 20.56
CA PRO A 175 12.39 -9.48 19.93
C PRO A 175 13.56 -9.52 18.92
N TRP A 176 13.79 -10.63 18.22
CA TRP A 176 14.87 -10.73 17.24
C TRP A 176 14.51 -10.09 15.91
N LEU A 177 15.43 -9.29 15.36
CA LEU A 177 15.28 -8.71 14.02
C LEU A 177 15.13 -9.77 12.92
N GLY A 178 15.56 -11.01 13.17
CA GLY A 178 15.33 -12.15 12.27
C GLY A 178 13.85 -12.45 12.00
N HIS A 179 12.96 -12.08 12.93
CA HIS A 179 11.50 -12.15 12.77
C HIS A 179 10.91 -10.96 12.00
N THR A 180 11.76 -10.17 11.33
CA THR A 180 11.34 -9.13 10.38
C THR A 180 11.91 -9.44 9.00
N ARG A 181 11.04 -9.84 8.05
CA ARG A 181 11.49 -10.22 6.70
C ARG A 181 11.82 -9.01 5.82
N PRO A 182 12.59 -9.18 4.72
CA PRO A 182 12.75 -8.13 3.71
C PRO A 182 11.41 -7.79 3.00
N PHE A 183 11.41 -6.81 2.08
CA PHE A 183 10.23 -6.47 1.26
C PHE A 183 9.95 -7.51 0.16
N GLY A 184 10.88 -8.42 -0.06
CA GLY A 184 10.83 -9.45 -1.08
C GLY A 184 12.14 -10.22 -1.14
N ILE A 185 12.17 -11.21 -2.02
CA ILE A 185 13.34 -12.02 -2.33
C ILE A 185 13.54 -12.05 -3.84
N GLN A 186 14.81 -12.01 -4.27
CA GLN A 186 15.16 -12.23 -5.65
C GLN A 186 15.18 -13.73 -5.93
N ARG A 187 14.45 -14.16 -6.94
CA ARG A 187 14.48 -15.52 -7.49
C ARG A 187 14.96 -15.41 -8.92
N GLU A 188 16.25 -15.63 -9.11
CA GLU A 188 16.94 -15.40 -10.39
C GLU A 188 16.72 -13.96 -10.89
N ASP A 189 16.07 -13.80 -12.04
CA ASP A 189 15.84 -12.51 -12.70
C ASP A 189 14.62 -11.75 -12.15
N TYR A 190 13.83 -12.38 -11.26
CA TYR A 190 12.54 -11.85 -10.81
C TYR A 190 12.51 -11.59 -9.31
N TRP A 191 11.65 -10.66 -8.89
CA TRP A 191 11.43 -10.36 -7.48
C TRP A 191 10.06 -10.86 -7.05
N GLN A 192 10.03 -11.72 -6.03
CA GLN A 192 8.82 -12.01 -5.28
C GLN A 192 8.65 -10.95 -4.20
N VAL A 193 7.54 -10.21 -4.23
CA VAL A 193 7.21 -9.22 -3.21
C VAL A 193 6.54 -9.92 -2.02
N TYR A 194 7.04 -9.66 -0.82
CA TYR A 194 6.48 -10.19 0.42
C TYR A 194 5.41 -9.28 1.01
N THR A 195 4.57 -9.87 1.86
CA THR A 195 3.73 -9.11 2.77
C THR A 195 4.60 -8.29 3.71
N ALA A 196 4.04 -7.23 4.30
CA ALA A 196 4.78 -6.44 5.27
C ALA A 196 4.71 -7.03 6.69
N GLN A 197 3.66 -7.80 6.97
CA GLN A 197 3.27 -8.35 8.29
C GLN A 197 2.47 -9.62 8.06
N GLN A 198 2.56 -10.60 8.96
CA GLN A 198 1.86 -11.88 8.86
C GLN A 198 0.35 -11.79 9.08
N ASN A 199 -0.38 -12.78 8.55
CA ASN A 199 -1.82 -12.90 8.70
C ASN A 199 -2.21 -13.52 10.05
N GLU A 200 -3.52 -13.66 10.30
CA GLU A 200 -4.09 -14.22 11.52
C GLU A 200 -3.80 -15.70 11.75
N ASN A 201 -3.46 -16.51 10.74
CA ASN A 201 -3.20 -17.94 10.92
C ASN A 201 -2.09 -18.17 11.96
N VAL A 202 -1.00 -17.40 11.88
CA VAL A 202 0.15 -17.48 12.78
C VAL A 202 -0.25 -17.13 14.22
N TYR A 203 -1.21 -16.23 14.39
CA TYR A 203 -1.70 -15.80 15.71
C TYR A 203 -2.82 -16.69 16.26
N THR A 204 -3.29 -17.67 15.48
CA THR A 204 -4.44 -18.53 15.81
C THR A 204 -4.09 -20.03 15.71
N ASN A 205 -2.80 -20.37 15.72
CA ASN A 205 -2.31 -21.73 15.56
C ASN A 205 -2.90 -22.40 14.30
N GLU A 206 -2.69 -21.79 13.13
CA GLU A 206 -3.24 -22.27 11.85
C GLU A 206 -4.78 -22.38 11.88
N TRP A 207 -5.43 -21.37 12.45
CA TRP A 207 -6.90 -21.31 12.59
C TRP A 207 -7.52 -22.47 13.39
N THR A 208 -6.74 -23.14 14.25
CA THR A 208 -7.26 -24.25 15.09
C THR A 208 -7.81 -23.78 16.42
N ASN A 209 -7.28 -22.70 17.00
CA ASN A 209 -7.73 -22.16 18.29
C ASN A 209 -7.42 -20.66 18.42
N SER A 210 -7.58 -20.10 19.62
CA SER A 210 -7.20 -18.71 19.93
C SER A 210 -7.69 -17.68 18.91
N PHE A 211 -8.93 -17.83 18.41
CA PHE A 211 -9.49 -17.02 17.32
C PHE A 211 -9.50 -15.49 17.55
N TRP A 212 -9.18 -15.03 18.76
CA TRP A 212 -8.98 -13.62 19.10
C TRP A 212 -7.53 -13.13 18.90
N GLY A 213 -6.58 -14.04 18.65
CA GLY A 213 -5.15 -13.84 18.76
C GLY A 213 -4.58 -12.81 17.79
N TYR A 214 -5.25 -12.57 16.67
CA TYR A 214 -4.79 -11.59 15.67
C TYR A 214 -4.59 -10.18 16.23
N ARG A 215 -5.28 -9.80 17.31
CA ARG A 215 -5.05 -8.51 17.99
C ARG A 215 -3.59 -8.28 18.38
N ASN A 216 -2.83 -9.36 18.61
CA ASN A 216 -1.42 -9.31 18.98
C ASN A 216 -0.53 -8.75 17.87
N VAL A 217 -0.99 -8.72 16.62
CA VAL A 217 -0.29 -8.08 15.49
C VAL A 217 0.00 -6.59 15.75
N ILE A 218 -0.80 -5.93 16.61
CA ILE A 218 -0.58 -4.54 17.02
C ILE A 218 0.80 -4.38 17.69
N GLU A 219 1.28 -5.38 18.41
CA GLU A 219 2.63 -5.37 18.98
C GLU A 219 3.69 -5.38 17.87
N THR A 220 3.57 -6.28 16.91
CA THR A 220 4.43 -6.36 15.72
C THR A 220 4.44 -5.02 14.96
N PHE A 221 3.29 -4.38 14.82
CA PHE A 221 3.18 -3.05 14.20
C PHE A 221 3.97 -1.98 14.95
N LYS A 222 3.96 -2.00 16.29
CA LYS A 222 4.71 -1.05 17.12
C LYS A 222 6.22 -1.31 17.06
N MET A 223 6.64 -2.57 17.16
CA MET A 223 8.05 -2.96 17.15
C MET A 223 8.73 -2.70 15.80
N THR A 224 7.96 -2.77 14.71
CA THR A 224 8.48 -2.46 13.36
C THR A 224 8.43 -0.96 13.00
N ASP A 225 8.01 -0.07 13.91
CA ASP A 225 8.04 1.39 13.75
C ASP A 225 9.15 2.07 14.55
N LYS A 226 9.33 1.65 15.82
CA LYS A 226 10.23 2.29 16.78
C LYS A 226 11.18 1.26 17.39
N PRO A 227 12.46 1.64 17.66
CA PRO A 227 13.07 2.96 17.43
C PRO A 227 13.51 3.20 15.97
N ARG A 228 13.41 2.19 15.12
CA ARG A 228 13.71 2.27 13.69
C ARG A 228 12.50 1.75 12.91
N ARG A 229 12.03 2.55 11.94
CA ARG A 229 10.90 2.16 11.09
C ARG A 229 11.39 1.19 10.01
N PHE A 230 10.96 -0.07 10.12
CA PHE A 230 11.30 -1.15 9.20
C PHE A 230 10.16 -1.49 8.25
N LYS A 231 8.92 -1.53 8.74
CA LYS A 231 7.77 -2.03 7.97
C LYS A 231 6.58 -1.08 7.96
N PRO A 232 5.77 -1.08 6.88
CA PRO A 232 4.39 -0.61 6.92
C PRO A 232 3.55 -1.28 8.01
N ILE A 233 2.40 -0.68 8.30
CA ILE A 233 1.28 -1.39 8.91
C ILE A 233 0.58 -2.13 7.79
N ASN A 234 0.40 -3.43 7.94
CA ASN A 234 -0.29 -4.29 6.99
C ASN A 234 -1.30 -5.13 7.75
N ILE A 235 -2.58 -4.87 7.52
CA ILE A 235 -3.66 -5.72 8.04
C ILE A 235 -3.86 -6.81 6.98
N TYR A 236 -3.29 -7.97 7.26
CA TYR A 236 -3.36 -9.16 6.42
C TYR A 236 -4.23 -10.20 7.10
N TYR A 237 -5.27 -10.69 6.42
CA TYR A 237 -6.04 -11.83 6.92
C TYR A 237 -6.79 -12.62 5.83
N HIS A 238 -7.46 -13.72 6.19
CA HIS A 238 -8.30 -14.51 5.27
C HIS A 238 -9.81 -14.30 5.47
N LEU A 239 -10.63 -14.53 4.44
CA LEU A 239 -12.09 -14.33 4.52
C LEU A 239 -12.78 -15.15 5.60
N TYR A 240 -12.30 -16.35 5.93
CA TYR A 240 -12.82 -17.14 7.05
C TYR A 240 -12.78 -16.40 8.39
N SER A 241 -11.97 -15.34 8.53
CA SER A 241 -11.91 -14.53 9.75
C SER A 241 -13.27 -13.95 10.14
N GLY A 242 -14.20 -13.83 9.19
CA GLY A 242 -15.59 -13.44 9.42
C GLY A 242 -16.48 -14.51 10.06
N SER A 243 -16.06 -15.78 10.12
CA SER A 243 -16.91 -16.89 10.58
C SER A 243 -17.10 -16.93 12.10
N ARG A 244 -16.28 -16.20 12.85
CA ARG A 244 -16.21 -16.26 14.32
C ARG A 244 -16.23 -14.88 14.95
N VAL A 245 -17.09 -14.71 15.94
CA VAL A 245 -17.21 -13.46 16.71
C VAL A 245 -15.88 -13.03 17.34
N ALA A 246 -15.09 -13.96 17.88
CA ALA A 246 -13.79 -13.65 18.49
C ALA A 246 -12.79 -13.07 17.48
N SER A 247 -12.76 -13.61 16.27
CA SER A 247 -11.90 -13.13 15.18
C SER A 247 -12.37 -11.79 14.63
N LEU A 248 -13.68 -11.62 14.43
CA LEU A 248 -14.26 -10.33 14.03
C LEU A 248 -13.93 -9.22 15.04
N LYS A 249 -14.04 -9.49 16.35
CA LYS A 249 -13.65 -8.52 17.38
C LYS A 249 -12.15 -8.18 17.33
N ALA A 250 -11.29 -9.17 17.10
CA ALA A 250 -9.87 -8.95 16.94
C ALA A 250 -9.57 -8.08 15.70
N LEU A 251 -10.22 -8.37 14.56
CA LEU A 251 -10.13 -7.52 13.37
C LEU A 251 -10.59 -6.10 13.67
N ASP A 252 -11.75 -5.93 14.30
CA ASP A 252 -12.27 -4.61 14.68
C ASP A 252 -11.27 -3.81 15.54
N GLU A 253 -10.62 -4.47 16.50
CA GLU A 253 -9.59 -3.87 17.34
C GLU A 253 -8.37 -3.43 16.50
N VAL A 254 -7.88 -4.30 15.62
CA VAL A 254 -6.72 -4.04 14.75
C VAL A 254 -7.00 -2.89 13.78
N TYR A 255 -8.15 -2.90 13.10
CA TYR A 255 -8.59 -1.82 12.23
C TYR A 255 -8.75 -0.51 13.00
N SER A 256 -9.46 -0.54 14.14
CA SER A 256 -9.66 0.62 15.01
C SER A 256 -8.35 1.24 15.47
N TRP A 257 -7.36 0.42 15.80
CA TRP A 257 -6.03 0.88 16.16
C TRP A 257 -5.31 1.50 14.95
N ALA A 258 -5.32 0.82 13.79
CA ALA A 258 -4.59 1.21 12.60
C ALA A 258 -5.10 2.54 11.99
N VAL A 259 -6.42 2.76 11.94
CA VAL A 259 -7.00 3.98 11.34
C VAL A 259 -6.69 5.25 12.14
N LYS A 260 -6.46 5.13 13.45
CA LYS A 260 -6.04 6.23 14.34
C LYS A 260 -4.59 6.67 14.11
N GLN A 261 -3.78 5.87 13.41
CA GLN A 261 -2.38 6.21 13.15
C GLN A 261 -2.25 7.27 12.05
N LYS A 262 -1.28 8.18 12.18
CA LYS A 262 -0.91 9.15 11.11
C LYS A 262 -0.19 8.43 9.97
N THR A 263 -0.95 7.84 9.07
CA THR A 263 -0.46 7.00 7.97
C THR A 263 -0.85 7.52 6.60
N SER A 264 -0.11 7.09 5.58
CA SER A 264 -0.53 7.13 4.18
C SER A 264 -1.23 5.82 3.86
N LYS A 265 -2.53 5.89 3.53
CA LYS A 265 -3.38 4.70 3.35
C LYS A 265 -3.39 4.29 1.88
N LEU A 266 -2.88 3.10 1.58
CA LEU A 266 -2.63 2.61 0.23
C LEU A 266 -3.42 1.33 -0.05
N TYR A 267 -3.75 1.12 -1.32
CA TYR A 267 -4.11 -0.21 -1.81
C TYR A 267 -2.88 -1.13 -1.85
N ALA A 268 -3.10 -2.45 -1.85
CA ALA A 268 -2.01 -3.42 -1.97
C ALA A 268 -1.25 -3.25 -3.29
N SER A 269 -1.95 -2.95 -4.41
CA SER A 269 -1.35 -2.64 -5.71
C SER A 269 -0.26 -1.55 -5.63
N GLN A 270 -0.53 -0.49 -4.86
CA GLN A 270 0.38 0.63 -4.67
C GLN A 270 1.56 0.25 -3.76
N TYR A 271 1.35 -0.60 -2.76
CA TYR A 271 2.43 -1.18 -1.96
C TYR A 271 3.36 -2.03 -2.83
N ILE A 272 2.82 -2.93 -3.66
CA ILE A 272 3.61 -3.80 -4.55
C ILE A 272 4.50 -2.98 -5.48
N LYS A 273 3.96 -1.91 -6.09
CA LYS A 273 4.74 -1.00 -6.95
C LYS A 273 5.88 -0.30 -6.20
N LYS A 274 5.66 0.06 -4.93
CA LYS A 274 6.71 0.64 -4.06
C LYS A 274 7.77 -0.37 -3.67
N ALA A 275 7.37 -1.60 -3.31
CA ALA A 275 8.28 -2.68 -2.96
C ALA A 275 9.18 -3.07 -4.15
N ARG A 276 8.61 -3.21 -5.36
CA ARG A 276 9.40 -3.39 -6.60
C ARG A 276 10.33 -2.20 -6.87
N GLY A 277 9.84 -0.99 -6.61
CA GLY A 277 10.64 0.23 -6.71
C GLY A 277 11.85 0.21 -5.77
N PHE A 278 11.73 -0.32 -4.56
CA PHE A 278 12.83 -0.40 -3.59
C PHE A 278 14.03 -1.19 -4.15
N TYR A 279 13.78 -2.34 -4.78
CA TYR A 279 14.85 -3.18 -5.35
C TYR A 279 15.40 -2.69 -6.70
N ARG A 280 14.65 -1.82 -7.39
CA ARG A 280 15.03 -1.31 -8.73
C ARG A 280 15.48 0.15 -8.74
N THR A 281 15.49 0.82 -7.60
CA THR A 281 15.92 2.23 -7.51
C THR A 281 17.44 2.30 -7.58
N ALA A 282 17.93 3.12 -8.51
CA ALA A 282 19.34 3.46 -8.58
C ALA A 282 19.58 4.78 -7.84
N ILE A 283 20.66 4.82 -7.04
CA ILE A 283 21.11 6.00 -6.32
C ILE A 283 22.58 6.20 -6.68
N ALA A 284 22.93 7.38 -7.20
CA ALA A 284 24.30 7.76 -7.49
C ALA A 284 24.67 9.00 -6.67
N LYS A 285 25.87 9.01 -6.10
CA LYS A 285 26.44 10.23 -5.53
C LYS A 285 26.90 11.12 -6.68
N VAL A 286 26.56 12.40 -6.62
CA VAL A 286 26.97 13.43 -7.59
C VAL A 286 27.49 14.65 -6.83
N ASP A 287 28.11 15.60 -7.52
CA ASP A 287 28.60 16.83 -6.90
C ASP A 287 27.45 17.58 -6.20
N GLY A 288 27.63 17.82 -4.90
CA GLY A 288 26.66 18.52 -4.05
C GLY A 288 25.43 17.68 -3.64
N GLY A 289 25.38 16.37 -3.92
CA GLY A 289 24.31 15.51 -3.40
C GLY A 289 24.14 14.17 -4.11
N TYR A 290 22.90 13.86 -4.52
CA TYR A 290 22.52 12.54 -5.05
C TYR A 290 21.61 12.66 -6.26
N GLU A 291 21.82 11.78 -7.25
CA GLU A 291 20.86 11.51 -8.30
C GLU A 291 20.13 10.20 -7.99
N ILE A 292 18.81 10.20 -8.16
CA ILE A 292 17.96 9.04 -7.90
C ILE A 292 17.11 8.77 -9.12
N ARG A 293 17.05 7.51 -9.54
CA ARG A 293 16.21 7.06 -10.65
C ARG A 293 15.35 5.88 -10.20
N ASN A 294 14.04 6.00 -10.37
CA ASN A 294 13.09 4.94 -10.06
C ASN A 294 11.83 4.99 -10.94
N SER A 295 10.85 4.14 -10.65
CA SER A 295 9.61 4.00 -11.43
C SER A 295 8.58 5.14 -11.22
N GLY A 296 8.86 6.09 -10.32
CA GLY A 296 7.95 7.18 -9.93
C GLY A 296 6.92 6.79 -8.86
N TYR A 297 6.98 5.56 -8.32
CA TYR A 297 6.11 5.11 -7.23
C TYR A 297 6.76 5.19 -5.85
N LEU A 298 8.08 5.03 -5.75
CA LEU A 298 8.82 5.18 -4.50
C LEU A 298 9.25 6.65 -4.33
N ARG A 299 8.47 7.41 -3.54
CA ARG A 299 8.53 8.87 -3.47
C ARG A 299 9.09 9.42 -2.15
N THR A 300 9.87 8.60 -1.45
CA THR A 300 10.51 9.01 -0.21
C THR A 300 11.90 8.44 -0.13
N VAL A 301 12.87 9.30 0.17
CA VAL A 301 14.27 8.92 0.38
C VAL A 301 14.60 9.19 1.83
N ARG A 302 15.24 8.23 2.50
CA ARG A 302 15.62 8.33 3.90
C ARG A 302 17.14 8.48 4.02
N PHE A 303 17.55 9.50 4.74
CA PHE A 303 18.91 9.63 5.25
C PHE A 303 18.91 9.25 6.73
N ASP A 304 19.79 8.35 7.14
CA ASP A 304 19.92 7.92 8.55
C ASP A 304 20.69 8.94 9.42
N LYS A 305 20.62 10.21 9.03
CA LYS A 305 21.13 11.39 9.74
C LYS A 305 20.31 12.61 9.31
N LYS A 306 20.44 13.72 10.04
CA LYS A 306 19.90 15.00 9.56
C LYS A 306 20.77 15.55 8.43
N VAL A 307 20.13 15.87 7.29
CA VAL A 307 20.73 16.57 6.15
C VAL A 307 19.94 17.84 5.83
N ILE A 308 20.65 18.91 5.48
CA ILE A 308 20.03 20.12 4.92
C ILE A 308 19.74 19.85 3.46
N VAL A 309 18.51 20.14 3.03
CA VAL A 309 18.05 19.95 1.65
C VAL A 309 17.83 21.30 1.00
N ASP A 310 18.51 21.55 -0.12
CA ASP A 310 18.28 22.75 -0.94
C ASP A 310 17.20 22.43 -1.97
N ILE A 311 15.98 22.89 -1.73
CA ILE A 311 14.81 22.60 -2.60
C ILE A 311 14.92 23.35 -3.92
N GLU A 312 15.42 24.60 -3.92
CA GLU A 312 15.51 25.43 -5.13
C GLU A 312 16.51 24.86 -6.15
N ARG A 313 17.61 24.27 -5.66
CA ARG A 313 18.62 23.65 -6.53
C ARG A 313 18.35 22.17 -6.81
N SER A 314 17.36 21.58 -6.14
CA SER A 314 16.94 20.19 -6.36
C SER A 314 15.94 20.07 -7.50
N GLN A 315 15.77 18.85 -8.02
CA GLN A 315 14.77 18.52 -9.04
C GLN A 315 13.86 17.40 -8.53
N GLY A 316 12.55 17.66 -8.56
CA GLY A 316 11.52 16.72 -8.08
C GLY A 316 11.48 16.53 -6.57
N VAL A 317 12.09 17.43 -5.79
CA VAL A 317 12.09 17.41 -4.32
C VAL A 317 11.03 18.40 -3.81
N ALA A 318 9.94 17.87 -3.23
CA ALA A 318 8.80 18.68 -2.79
C ALA A 318 8.85 19.05 -1.29
N GLY A 319 9.78 18.49 -0.53
CA GLY A 319 9.94 18.82 0.88
C GLY A 319 10.59 17.72 1.68
N TYR A 320 10.62 17.88 3.00
CA TYR A 320 11.26 16.94 3.90
C TYR A 320 10.73 17.07 5.32
N ILE A 321 11.00 16.06 6.14
CA ILE A 321 10.76 16.06 7.58
C ILE A 321 11.91 15.40 8.34
N TYR A 322 12.23 15.94 9.50
CA TYR A 322 13.15 15.32 10.45
C TYR A 322 12.38 14.45 11.45
N ASP A 323 12.79 13.20 11.63
CA ASP A 323 12.18 12.26 12.58
C ASP A 323 13.27 11.34 13.17
N ALA A 324 13.41 11.31 14.49
CA ALA A 324 14.37 10.49 15.23
C ALA A 324 15.81 10.50 14.65
N ASN A 325 16.37 11.71 14.47
CA ASN A 325 17.68 11.98 13.86
C ASN A 325 17.83 11.56 12.38
N ARG A 326 16.73 11.35 11.65
CA ARG A 326 16.73 11.02 10.22
C ARG A 326 16.07 12.11 9.42
N THR A 327 16.44 12.25 8.15
CA THR A 327 15.71 13.08 7.18
C THR A 327 14.94 12.19 6.22
N TYR A 328 13.64 12.45 6.08
CA TYR A 328 12.80 11.86 5.03
C TYR A 328 12.51 12.93 4.00
N ILE A 329 13.01 12.76 2.78
CA ILE A 329 12.80 13.68 1.66
C ILE A 329 11.62 13.18 0.82
N THR A 330 10.66 14.06 0.58
CA THR A 330 9.51 13.81 -0.28
C THR A 330 9.85 14.14 -1.72
N LEU A 331 9.59 13.18 -2.61
CA LEU A 331 9.77 13.32 -4.05
C LEU A 331 8.43 13.41 -4.78
N ASP A 332 8.41 14.05 -5.95
CA ASP A 332 7.25 14.03 -6.85
C ASP A 332 7.26 12.79 -7.77
N ARG A 333 6.52 12.81 -8.88
CA ARG A 333 6.43 11.68 -9.83
C ARG A 333 7.45 11.73 -10.99
N SER A 334 8.46 12.60 -10.93
CA SER A 334 9.37 12.88 -12.07
C SER A 334 10.33 11.73 -12.45
N LYS A 335 10.38 10.63 -11.70
CA LYS A 335 11.19 9.39 -11.93
C LYS A 335 12.71 9.58 -11.90
N LYS A 336 13.22 10.74 -12.31
CA LYS A 336 14.60 11.20 -12.15
C LYS A 336 14.60 12.37 -11.19
N TYR A 337 15.43 12.29 -10.16
CA TYR A 337 15.51 13.27 -9.09
C TYR A 337 16.96 13.69 -8.89
N LYS A 338 17.16 14.99 -8.64
CA LYS A 338 18.43 15.52 -8.16
C LYS A 338 18.20 16.09 -6.78
N ILE A 339 18.86 15.54 -5.78
CA ILE A 339 18.82 16.04 -4.40
C ILE A 339 20.12 16.78 -4.16
N VAL A 340 20.03 18.09 -3.98
CA VAL A 340 21.15 18.91 -3.49
C VAL A 340 21.06 18.96 -1.97
N SER A 341 22.08 18.45 -1.30
CA SER A 341 22.06 18.31 0.16
C SER A 341 23.46 18.37 0.77
N ASN A 342 23.57 19.02 1.93
CA ASN A 342 24.79 19.03 2.75
C ASN A 342 24.53 18.38 4.12
N PRO A 343 25.48 17.60 4.67
CA PRO A 343 25.40 17.14 6.07
C PRO A 343 25.31 18.34 7.01
N LEU A 344 24.47 18.25 8.06
CA LEU A 344 24.38 19.29 9.09
C LEU A 344 25.65 19.41 9.95
N GLU A 345 26.52 18.39 9.94
CA GLU A 345 27.69 18.24 10.83
C GLU A 345 29.03 18.67 10.21
N SER A 346 29.04 19.40 9.09
CA SER A 346 30.28 19.99 8.57
C SER A 346 30.39 21.45 8.99
N GLU A 347 30.89 21.70 10.21
CA GLU A 347 31.48 23.00 10.59
C GLU A 347 32.70 23.34 9.72
N THR A 348 33.26 22.37 9.01
CA THR A 348 34.22 22.61 7.94
C THR A 348 33.51 23.12 6.69
N LEU A 349 33.67 24.41 6.44
CA LEU A 349 33.37 25.08 5.19
C LEU A 349 33.91 24.24 4.02
N VAL A 350 33.02 23.72 3.18
CA VAL A 350 33.42 23.39 1.80
C VAL A 350 33.74 24.72 1.13
N PRO A 351 35.00 24.99 0.75
CA PRO A 351 35.31 26.21 0.03
C PRO A 351 34.55 26.14 -1.30
N ASN A 352 33.73 27.15 -1.60
CA ASN A 352 32.87 27.29 -2.79
C ASN A 352 31.41 26.82 -2.71
N ILE A 353 30.85 26.56 -1.52
CA ILE A 353 29.39 26.48 -1.36
C ILE A 353 28.94 27.55 -0.37
N THR A 354 28.34 28.61 -0.90
CA THR A 354 27.59 29.62 -0.15
C THR A 354 26.70 28.92 0.89
N ARG A 355 26.77 29.34 2.16
CA ARG A 355 25.96 28.79 3.27
C ARG A 355 24.52 28.55 2.78
N LEU A 356 24.11 27.28 2.68
CA LEU A 356 22.71 26.93 2.46
C LEU A 356 21.91 27.54 3.62
N LYS A 357 21.13 28.59 3.35
CA LYS A 357 20.23 29.14 4.35
C LYS A 357 19.12 28.11 4.57
N PRO A 358 18.91 27.62 5.81
CA PRO A 358 17.70 26.86 6.08
C PRO A 358 16.47 27.72 5.74
N ASN A 359 15.50 27.13 5.04
CA ASN A 359 14.11 27.57 5.08
C ASN A 359 13.75 28.92 4.42
N SER A 360 14.31 29.23 3.24
CA SER A 360 13.85 30.39 2.43
C SER A 360 12.62 30.12 1.56
N VAL A 361 12.21 28.85 1.42
CA VAL A 361 11.15 28.43 0.47
C VAL A 361 10.08 27.57 1.14
N PRO A 362 8.83 27.59 0.62
CA PRO A 362 7.76 26.74 1.12
C PRO A 362 7.98 25.29 0.70
N TYR A 363 7.66 24.35 1.60
CA TYR A 363 7.84 22.92 1.34
C TYR A 363 6.83 22.05 2.09
N LEU A 364 6.61 20.85 1.57
CA LEU A 364 5.76 19.86 2.23
C LEU A 364 6.50 19.21 3.41
N ILE A 365 5.96 19.38 4.62
CA ILE A 365 6.44 18.71 5.83
C ILE A 365 5.96 17.26 5.84
N ASP A 366 4.65 17.05 5.76
CA ASP A 366 4.07 15.70 5.68
C ASP A 366 2.67 15.71 5.04
N SER A 367 2.28 14.57 4.49
CA SER A 367 0.92 14.32 4.02
C SER A 367 0.54 12.84 4.17
N ASN A 368 -0.77 12.56 4.27
CA ASN A 368 -1.30 11.21 4.07
C ASN A 368 -1.34 10.81 2.58
N GLY A 369 -1.26 11.78 1.66
CA GLY A 369 -1.13 11.60 0.23
C GLY A 369 0.32 11.62 -0.25
N TRP A 370 0.46 11.80 -1.56
CA TRP A 370 1.72 11.91 -2.28
C TRP A 370 1.68 13.08 -3.25
N VAL A 371 2.86 13.58 -3.62
CA VAL A 371 3.00 14.66 -4.60
C VAL A 371 2.97 14.05 -6.00
N GLU A 372 1.96 14.40 -6.80
CA GLU A 372 1.88 14.05 -8.21
C GLU A 372 2.82 14.93 -9.05
N LYS A 373 2.84 16.23 -8.76
CA LYS A 373 3.66 17.21 -9.46
C LYS A 373 4.12 18.29 -8.49
N PHE A 374 5.39 18.65 -8.60
CA PHE A 374 5.95 19.83 -7.94
C PHE A 374 6.72 20.64 -8.98
N THR A 375 6.38 21.92 -9.09
CA THR A 375 7.09 22.85 -9.98
C THR A 375 7.36 24.13 -9.23
N HIS A 376 8.54 24.69 -9.42
CA HIS A 376 8.89 25.98 -8.84
C HIS A 376 9.67 26.84 -9.84
N ASN A 377 9.58 28.15 -9.65
CA ASN A 377 10.47 29.14 -10.23
C ASN A 377 11.02 30.04 -9.09
N SER A 378 11.66 31.16 -9.40
CA SER A 378 12.25 32.03 -8.37
C SER A 378 11.25 32.64 -7.38
N ARG A 379 9.96 32.67 -7.71
CA ARG A 379 8.93 33.29 -6.87
C ARG A 379 7.69 32.42 -6.62
N GLU A 380 7.43 31.41 -7.44
CA GLU A 380 6.24 30.58 -7.34
C GLU A 380 6.58 29.12 -7.07
N TYR A 381 5.82 28.49 -6.16
CA TYR A 381 5.96 27.09 -5.78
C TYR A 381 4.60 26.40 -5.83
N ASN A 382 4.47 25.41 -6.72
CA ASN A 382 3.19 24.76 -7.03
C ASN A 382 3.24 23.27 -6.67
N PHE A 383 2.26 22.82 -5.87
CA PHE A 383 2.15 21.44 -5.41
C PHE A 383 0.81 20.84 -5.81
N HIS A 384 0.84 19.69 -6.47
CA HIS A 384 -0.34 18.88 -6.75
C HIS A 384 -0.26 17.59 -5.94
N LEU A 385 -1.16 17.41 -4.97
CA LEU A 385 -1.16 16.24 -4.11
C LEU A 385 -2.38 15.37 -4.36
N LYS A 386 -2.18 14.05 -4.25
CA LYS A 386 -3.23 13.05 -4.37
C LYS A 386 -3.14 12.03 -3.22
N SER A 387 -4.28 11.50 -2.82
CA SER A 387 -4.45 10.47 -1.80
C SER A 387 -5.56 9.51 -2.22
N ASN A 388 -5.66 8.33 -1.60
CA ASN A 388 -6.82 7.45 -1.80
C ASN A 388 -8.02 7.83 -0.92
N ILE A 389 -7.78 8.64 0.11
CA ILE A 389 -8.78 9.15 1.06
C ILE A 389 -8.73 10.68 1.10
N SER A 390 -9.63 11.30 1.86
CA SER A 390 -9.58 12.72 2.18
C SER A 390 -8.17 13.15 2.58
N ILE A 391 -7.67 14.20 1.93
CA ILE A 391 -6.26 14.57 2.02
C ILE A 391 -5.98 15.47 3.23
N GLU A 392 -4.84 15.19 3.87
CA GLU A 392 -4.24 16.00 4.90
C GLU A 392 -2.82 16.34 4.48
N ALA A 393 -2.45 17.61 4.56
CA ALA A 393 -1.11 18.07 4.22
C ALA A 393 -0.67 19.20 5.15
N ASN A 394 0.60 19.15 5.56
CA ASN A 394 1.24 20.19 6.36
C ASN A 394 2.41 20.77 5.58
N PHE A 395 2.43 22.09 5.46
CA PHE A 395 3.46 22.84 4.77
C PHE A 395 4.20 23.75 5.74
N TYR A 396 5.49 23.91 5.49
CA TYR A 396 6.25 25.04 5.99
C TYR A 396 6.08 26.22 5.03
N ILE A 397 5.86 27.42 5.56
CA ILE A 397 5.76 28.66 4.79
C ILE A 397 6.74 29.67 5.40
N PRO A 398 7.77 30.11 4.67
CA PRO A 398 8.63 31.21 5.11
C PRO A 398 7.85 32.51 5.20
N SER A 399 8.28 33.44 6.05
CA SER A 399 7.66 34.77 6.19
C SER A 399 7.73 35.63 4.92
N SER A 400 8.64 35.30 3.99
CA SER A 400 8.75 35.93 2.67
C SER A 400 7.71 35.41 1.66
N CYS A 401 6.94 34.38 2.02
CA CYS A 401 5.99 33.72 1.15
C CYS A 401 4.57 33.79 1.69
N ARG A 402 3.59 33.74 0.78
CA ARG A 402 2.16 33.64 1.09
C ARG A 402 1.50 32.56 0.25
N VAL A 403 0.38 32.04 0.71
CA VAL A 403 -0.48 31.19 -0.12
C VAL A 403 -1.07 32.07 -1.22
N ASP A 404 -0.84 31.71 -2.47
CA ASP A 404 -1.42 32.37 -3.63
C ASP A 404 -2.76 31.72 -4.01
N PHE A 405 -2.78 30.39 -4.03
CA PHE A 405 -3.96 29.63 -4.40
C PHE A 405 -4.06 28.30 -3.65
N LEU A 406 -5.29 27.87 -3.37
CA LEU A 406 -5.60 26.57 -2.78
C LEU A 406 -6.94 26.05 -3.32
N GLN A 407 -6.93 24.90 -3.98
CA GLN A 407 -8.14 24.31 -4.57
C GLN A 407 -8.15 22.78 -4.49
N ASN A 408 -9.35 22.23 -4.34
CA ASN A 408 -9.63 20.81 -4.48
C ASN A 408 -9.68 20.41 -5.96
N TYR A 409 -9.19 19.23 -6.33
CA TYR A 409 -9.44 18.68 -7.67
C TYR A 409 -9.93 17.23 -7.66
N PHE A 410 -10.73 16.87 -8.67
CA PHE A 410 -11.29 15.52 -8.84
C PHE A 410 -10.33 14.62 -9.62
N GLU A 411 -10.39 13.32 -9.34
CA GLU A 411 -9.66 12.30 -10.09
C GLU A 411 -10.26 12.23 -11.51
N ASN A 412 -9.69 12.95 -12.51
CA ASN A 412 -9.67 12.60 -13.95
C ASN A 412 -9.18 13.73 -14.92
N GLY A 413 -8.66 14.88 -14.47
CA GLY A 413 -8.09 15.86 -15.41
C GLY A 413 -7.67 17.17 -14.76
N GLU A 414 -6.81 17.91 -15.46
CA GLU A 414 -6.53 19.33 -15.15
C GLU A 414 -7.77 20.18 -15.44
N PHE A 415 -8.05 21.16 -14.57
CA PHE A 415 -9.21 22.03 -14.69
C PHE A 415 -9.05 23.07 -15.81
N THR A 416 -10.16 23.40 -16.46
CA THR A 416 -10.24 24.59 -17.32
C THR A 416 -10.20 25.87 -16.47
N PRO A 417 -9.80 27.03 -17.03
CA PRO A 417 -9.74 28.31 -16.31
C PRO A 417 -11.06 28.72 -15.61
N GLU A 418 -12.22 28.30 -16.12
CA GLU A 418 -13.54 28.56 -15.51
C GLU A 418 -13.79 27.74 -14.25
N GLN A 419 -13.29 26.50 -14.18
CA GLN A 419 -13.41 25.63 -13.01
C GLN A 419 -12.56 26.10 -11.82
N ARG A 420 -11.62 27.04 -12.03
CA ARG A 420 -10.89 27.75 -10.96
C ARG A 420 -11.80 28.65 -10.10
N ARG A 421 -12.99 29.02 -10.60
CA ARG A 421 -13.89 29.99 -9.92
C ARG A 421 -14.93 29.36 -8.98
N GLN A 422 -15.11 28.04 -8.99
CA GLN A 422 -16.04 27.33 -8.09
C GLN A 422 -15.28 26.56 -7.00
N SER A 423 -14.75 27.28 -6.00
CA SER A 423 -14.08 26.68 -4.84
C SER A 423 -15.11 26.21 -3.80
N HIS A 424 -15.20 24.90 -3.57
CA HIS A 424 -15.83 24.32 -2.37
C HIS A 424 -14.97 24.59 -1.12
N PRO A 425 -15.54 24.57 0.10
CA PRO A 425 -14.79 24.92 1.31
C PRO A 425 -13.64 23.93 1.57
N ILE A 426 -12.42 24.46 1.68
CA ILE A 426 -11.22 23.77 2.14
C ILE A 426 -10.93 24.28 3.54
N SER A 427 -10.87 23.40 4.53
CA SER A 427 -10.45 23.80 5.87
C SER A 427 -8.92 23.98 5.84
N SER A 428 -8.49 25.22 6.01
CA SER A 428 -7.09 25.54 6.20
C SER A 428 -6.92 26.30 7.51
N SER A 429 -5.85 26.00 8.23
CA SER A 429 -5.49 26.72 9.44
C SER A 429 -4.00 27.03 9.42
N VAL A 430 -3.67 28.27 9.77
CA VAL A 430 -2.30 28.68 10.06
C VAL A 430 -2.09 28.39 11.54
N LYS A 431 -1.45 27.27 11.86
CA LYS A 431 -1.27 26.81 13.26
C LYS A 431 -0.15 27.54 14.00
N ASP A 432 0.85 28.01 13.25
CA ASP A 432 2.00 28.82 13.70
C ASP A 432 2.37 29.79 12.57
N LYS A 433 3.09 30.89 12.86
CA LYS A 433 3.45 31.94 11.87
C LYS A 433 4.04 31.42 10.54
N ASN A 434 4.64 30.23 10.53
CA ASN A 434 5.31 29.63 9.38
C ASN A 434 4.76 28.24 8.97
N ARG A 435 3.51 27.90 9.33
CA ARG A 435 2.92 26.59 9.03
C ARG A 435 1.49 26.69 8.51
N LEU A 436 1.21 25.94 7.46
CA LEU A 436 -0.13 25.75 6.92
C LEU A 436 -0.53 24.28 7.03
N SER A 437 -1.66 24.03 7.69
CA SER A 437 -2.31 22.72 7.73
C SER A 437 -3.56 22.76 6.87
N ILE A 438 -3.64 21.84 5.91
CA ILE A 438 -4.78 21.66 5.01
C ILE A 438 -5.46 20.33 5.32
N ILE A 439 -6.78 20.37 5.49
CA ILE A 439 -7.65 19.21 5.56
C ILE A 439 -8.74 19.40 4.51
N SER A 440 -8.80 18.46 3.55
CA SER A 440 -9.80 18.49 2.48
C SER A 440 -10.60 17.20 2.49
N ASN A 441 -11.91 17.33 2.26
CA ASN A 441 -12.81 16.18 2.06
C ASN A 441 -12.58 15.48 0.71
N LYS A 442 -11.77 16.05 -0.19
CA LYS A 442 -11.41 15.45 -1.48
C LYS A 442 -10.10 14.68 -1.40
N LYS A 443 -9.87 13.85 -2.42
CA LYS A 443 -8.68 13.01 -2.58
C LYS A 443 -7.49 13.74 -3.22
N GLY A 444 -7.63 15.01 -3.61
CA GLY A 444 -6.55 15.78 -4.19
C GLY A 444 -6.71 17.28 -3.99
N ILE A 445 -5.56 17.97 -3.89
CA ILE A 445 -5.46 19.42 -3.73
C ILE A 445 -4.32 19.97 -4.57
N ALA A 446 -4.52 21.16 -5.12
CA ALA A 446 -3.47 22.00 -5.68
C ALA A 446 -3.25 23.18 -4.73
N VAL A 447 -1.99 23.46 -4.39
CA VAL A 447 -1.61 24.62 -3.58
C VAL A 447 -0.42 25.33 -4.22
N ALA A 448 -0.54 26.66 -4.34
CA ALA A 448 0.51 27.52 -4.87
C ALA A 448 0.94 28.53 -3.81
N PHE A 449 2.24 28.82 -3.76
CA PHE A 449 2.81 29.84 -2.89
C PHE A 449 3.57 30.87 -3.73
N GLN A 450 3.37 32.14 -3.38
CA GLN A 450 4.11 33.27 -3.93
C GLN A 450 5.13 33.76 -2.90
N CYS A 451 6.39 33.87 -3.29
CA CYS A 451 7.51 34.37 -2.51
C CYS A 451 8.05 35.68 -3.09
N LYS A 452 8.61 36.52 -2.22
CA LYS A 452 9.22 37.81 -2.58
C LYS A 452 10.59 37.66 -3.24
#